data_AF-A0A5R2MUI6-F1
#
_entry.id   AF-A0A5R2MUI6-F1
#
_cell.length_a   1.000
_cell.length_b   1.000
_cell.length_c   1.000
_cell.angle_alpha   90.00
_cell.angle_beta   90.00
_cell.angle_gamma   90.00
#
_symmetry.space_group_name_H-M   'P 1'
#
loop_
_entity.id
_entity.type
_entity.pdbx_description
1 polymer ?
#
loop_
_entity_poly.entity_id
_entity_poly.type
_entity_poly.pdbx_seq_one_letter_code
_entity_poly.pdbx_strand_id
1 'polypeptide(L)'
;ELVAYQVTNTLSVRVRDVDKTGEILDKAVSLGVNQGGGIAFTNDNPAATVTEARKKAVADATAKARTLAEAAGVSLGRVLEITDQNIRPAPMPINAKAFDAA
;
A
#
# COMPACT_ATOMS: atom_id res chain seq x y z
N GLU A 1 0.76 -14.71 47.42
CA GLU A 1 2.02 -13.98 47.20
C GLU A 1 2.22 -13.81 45.71
N LEU A 2 2.49 -12.59 45.24
CA LEU A 2 2.84 -12.32 43.84
C LEU A 2 4.37 -12.21 43.79
N VAL A 3 5.01 -13.16 43.12
CA VAL A 3 6.48 -13.36 43.16
C VAL A 3 7.23 -12.80 41.95
N ALA A 4 6.55 -12.07 41.05
CA ALA A 4 7.19 -11.51 39.85
C ALA A 4 6.46 -10.27 39.29
N TYR A 5 7.24 -9.45 38.60
CA TYR A 5 6.77 -8.36 37.75
C TYR A 5 7.17 -8.65 36.31
N GLN A 6 6.26 -8.40 35.37
CA GLN A 6 6.52 -8.44 33.94
C GLN A 6 6.41 -7.03 33.38
N VAL A 7 7.41 -6.61 32.61
CA VAL A 7 7.41 -5.33 31.89
C VAL A 7 7.56 -5.62 30.40
N THR A 8 6.72 -5.00 29.58
CA THR A 8 6.79 -5.06 28.13
C THR A 8 7.19 -3.69 27.58
N ASN A 9 8.17 -3.65 26.68
CA ASN A 9 8.54 -2.45 25.94
C ASN A 9 8.50 -2.74 24.44
N THR A 10 7.87 -1.85 23.68
CA THR A 10 7.67 -2.00 22.24
C THR A 10 8.37 -0.86 21.51
N LEU A 11 9.27 -1.20 20.59
CA LEU A 11 9.97 -0.24 19.74
C LEU A 11 9.57 -0.43 18.27
N SER A 12 9.23 0.67 17.59
CA SER A 12 9.02 0.69 16.14
C SER A 12 10.23 1.31 15.45
N VAL A 13 10.84 0.57 14.52
CA VAL A 13 12.02 1.00 13.77
C VAL A 13 11.65 1.19 12.30
N ARG A 14 11.99 2.35 11.73
CA ARG A 14 11.85 2.60 10.30
C ARG A 14 13.17 2.33 9.59
N VAL A 15 13.18 1.32 8.73
CA VAL A 15 14.31 1.02 7.85
C VAL A 15 14.09 1.74 6.52
N ARG A 16 15.04 2.59 6.12
CA ARG A 16 14.99 3.35 4.84
C ARG A 16 15.55 2.55 3.68
N ASP A 17 16.59 1.78 3.95
CA ASP A 17 17.27 0.92 3.01
C ASP A 17 16.70 -0.49 3.14
N VAL A 18 15.77 -0.84 2.25
CA VAL A 18 15.02 -2.10 2.33
C VAL A 18 15.96 -3.32 2.27
N ASP A 19 17.09 -3.20 1.58
CA ASP A 19 18.06 -4.29 1.42
C ASP A 19 18.75 -4.64 2.75
N LYS A 20 18.84 -3.67 3.68
CA LYS A 20 19.40 -3.87 5.03
C LYS A 20 18.42 -4.48 6.03
N THR A 21 17.19 -4.76 5.62
CA THR A 21 16.16 -5.28 6.55
C THR A 21 16.59 -6.58 7.21
N GLY A 22 17.24 -7.49 6.47
CA GLY A 22 17.74 -8.77 7.01
C GLY A 22 18.80 -8.56 8.09
N GLU A 23 19.84 -7.77 7.78
CA GLU A 23 20.92 -7.46 8.73
C GLU A 23 20.38 -6.80 10.01
N ILE A 24 19.43 -5.86 9.87
CA ILE A 24 18.82 -5.18 11.01
C ILE A 24 17.99 -6.15 11.85
N LEU A 25 17.28 -7.08 11.23
CA LEU A 25 16.51 -8.11 11.92
C LEU A 25 17.43 -9.07 12.69
N ASP A 26 18.51 -9.54 12.08
CA ASP A 26 19.49 -10.41 12.71
C ASP A 26 20.12 -9.73 13.93
N LYS A 27 20.46 -8.45 13.79
CA LYS A 27 20.98 -7.64 14.89
C LYS A 27 19.95 -7.49 16.01
N ALA A 28 18.67 -7.25 15.69
CA ALA A 28 17.62 -7.14 16.71
C ALA A 28 17.47 -8.44 17.52
N VAL A 29 17.51 -9.60 16.86
CA VAL A 29 17.50 -10.91 17.52
C VAL A 29 18.73 -11.07 18.43
N SER A 30 19.92 -10.71 17.95
CA SER A 30 21.16 -10.77 18.76
C SER A 30 21.15 -9.88 20.01
N LEU A 31 20.38 -8.77 19.97
CA LEU A 31 20.22 -7.84 21.09
C LEU A 31 19.12 -8.26 22.07
N GLY A 32 18.51 -9.44 21.89
CA GLY A 32 17.53 -10.00 22.83
C GLY A 32 16.09 -9.59 22.57
N VAL A 33 15.77 -9.07 21.38
CA VAL A 33 14.36 -8.93 20.96
C VAL A 33 13.76 -10.34 20.89
N ASN A 34 12.80 -10.60 21.77
CA ASN A 34 12.22 -11.92 22.02
C ASN A 34 10.76 -12.04 21.54
N GLN A 35 10.16 -10.91 21.17
CA GLN A 35 8.86 -10.83 20.52
C GLN A 35 9.04 -10.03 19.22
N GLY A 36 9.16 -10.74 18.11
CA GLY A 36 9.18 -10.14 16.78
C GLY A 36 7.78 -9.62 16.42
N GLY A 37 7.67 -8.32 16.15
CA GLY A 37 6.47 -7.74 15.54
C GLY A 37 6.35 -8.06 14.05
N GLY A 38 5.21 -7.74 13.45
CA GLY A 38 5.04 -7.85 11.99
C GLY A 38 5.94 -6.85 11.24
N ILE A 39 6.57 -7.30 10.16
CA ILE A 39 7.29 -6.42 9.24
C ILE A 39 6.28 -5.87 8.23
N ALA A 40 6.25 -4.55 8.08
CA ALA A 40 5.44 -3.86 7.09
C ALA A 40 6.34 -3.09 6.12
N PHE A 41 6.28 -3.45 4.85
CA PHE A 41 6.93 -2.70 3.79
C PHE A 41 5.98 -1.62 3.29
N THR A 42 6.49 -0.39 3.15
CA THR A 42 5.70 0.76 2.68
C THR A 42 6.56 1.70 1.85
N ASN A 43 5.90 2.54 1.06
CA ASN A 43 6.52 3.67 0.40
C ASN A 43 6.42 4.89 1.32
N ASP A 44 7.55 5.55 1.61
CA ASP A 44 7.59 6.75 2.46
C ASP A 44 6.93 7.97 1.83
N ASN A 45 6.93 8.05 0.49
CA ASN A 45 6.32 9.15 -0.25
C ASN A 45 5.50 8.63 -1.44
N PRO A 46 4.30 8.09 -1.20
CA PRO A 46 3.45 7.56 -2.26
C PRO A 46 2.68 8.64 -3.03
N ALA A 47 2.80 9.92 -2.67
CA ALA A 47 1.93 10.99 -3.15
C ALA A 47 1.95 11.16 -4.68
N ALA A 48 3.14 11.11 -5.28
CA ALA A 48 3.31 11.19 -6.72
C ALA A 48 2.67 9.98 -7.43
N THR A 49 2.95 8.77 -6.95
CA THR A 49 2.40 7.52 -7.51
C THR A 49 0.88 7.47 -7.41
N VAL A 50 0.30 7.90 -6.28
CA VAL A 50 -1.16 7.97 -6.08
C VAL A 50 -1.78 8.99 -7.03
N THR A 51 -1.13 10.14 -7.24
CA THR A 51 -1.59 11.15 -8.21
C THR A 51 -1.64 10.58 -9.63
N GLU A 52 -0.59 9.88 -10.05
CA GLU A 52 -0.56 9.24 -11.37
C GLU A 52 -1.58 8.11 -11.50
N ALA A 53 -1.79 7.32 -10.44
CA ALA A 53 -2.84 6.29 -10.41
C ALA A 53 -4.24 6.90 -10.59
N ARG A 54 -4.54 8.03 -9.94
CA ARG A 54 -5.82 8.75 -10.10
C ARG A 54 -6.04 9.25 -11.51
N LYS A 55 -5.02 9.83 -12.15
CA LYS A 55 -5.11 10.27 -13.56
C LYS A 55 -5.46 9.11 -14.49
N LYS A 56 -4.80 7.96 -14.30
CA LYS A 56 -5.08 6.73 -15.05
C LYS A 56 -6.51 6.22 -14.80
N ALA A 57 -6.97 6.24 -13.55
CA ALA A 57 -8.34 5.82 -13.21
C ALA A 57 -9.41 6.70 -13.89
N VAL A 58 -9.21 8.02 -13.92
CA VAL A 58 -10.14 8.94 -14.62
C VAL A 58 -10.12 8.71 -16.13
N ALA A 59 -8.93 8.48 -16.72
CA ALA A 59 -8.81 8.15 -18.13
C ALA A 59 -9.53 6.84 -18.49
N ASP A 60 -9.37 5.79 -17.68
CA ASP A 60 -10.05 4.51 -17.84
C ASP A 60 -11.57 4.65 -17.72
N ALA A 61 -12.06 5.36 -16.69
CA ALA A 61 -13.47 5.65 -16.51
C ALA A 61 -14.07 6.41 -17.71
N THR A 62 -13.33 7.37 -18.26
CA THR A 62 -13.74 8.14 -19.45
C THR A 62 -13.79 7.26 -20.70
N ALA A 63 -12.80 6.38 -20.89
CA ALA A 63 -12.79 5.43 -22.00
C ALA A 63 -13.99 4.48 -21.92
N LYS A 64 -14.28 3.93 -20.73
CA LYS A 64 -15.45 3.08 -20.49
C LYS A 64 -16.77 3.82 -20.75
N ALA A 65 -16.90 5.06 -20.28
CA ALA A 65 -18.08 5.86 -20.51
C ALA A 65 -18.31 6.13 -22.02
N ARG A 66 -17.24 6.37 -22.77
CA ARG A 66 -17.29 6.54 -24.23
C ARG A 66 -17.79 5.26 -24.91
N THR A 67 -17.22 4.10 -24.58
CA THR A 67 -17.66 2.81 -25.13
C THR A 67 -19.15 2.55 -24.87
N LEU A 68 -19.64 2.85 -23.67
CA LEU A 68 -21.06 2.67 -23.33
C LEU A 68 -21.96 3.63 -24.11
N ALA A 69 -21.55 4.90 -24.27
CA ALA A 69 -22.30 5.89 -25.03
C ALA A 69 -22.39 5.51 -26.51
N GLU A 70 -21.27 5.10 -27.12
CA GLU A 70 -21.20 4.63 -28.50
C GLU A 70 -22.10 3.40 -28.72
N ALA A 71 -22.06 2.43 -27.81
CA ALA A 71 -22.90 1.24 -27.87
C ALA A 71 -24.41 1.55 -27.75
N ALA A 72 -24.76 2.61 -27.02
CA ALA A 72 -26.14 3.09 -26.86
C ALA A 72 -26.59 4.06 -27.96
N GLY A 73 -25.72 4.42 -28.92
CA GLY A 73 -26.03 5.36 -29.99
C GLY A 73 -26.18 6.81 -29.52
N VAL A 74 -25.58 7.18 -28.39
CA VAL A 74 -25.62 8.52 -27.81
C VAL A 74 -24.22 9.12 -27.67
N SER A 75 -24.13 10.44 -27.58
CA SER A 75 -22.85 11.12 -27.32
C SER A 75 -22.54 11.20 -25.82
N LEU A 76 -21.27 11.02 -25.44
CA LEU A 76 -20.82 11.27 -24.08
C LEU A 76 -20.88 12.77 -23.75
N GLY A 77 -21.61 13.12 -22.69
CA GLY A 77 -21.81 14.50 -22.24
C GLY A 77 -20.79 14.99 -21.21
N ARG A 78 -21.12 16.10 -20.52
CA ARG A 78 -20.28 16.65 -19.45
C ARG A 78 -20.33 15.77 -18.20
N VAL A 79 -19.22 15.74 -17.47
CA VAL A 79 -19.15 15.09 -16.16
C VAL A 79 -20.07 15.83 -15.18
N LEU A 80 -20.96 15.09 -14.51
CA LEU A 80 -21.87 15.63 -13.50
C LEU A 80 -21.30 15.47 -12.09
N GLU A 81 -20.65 14.34 -11.82
CA GLU A 81 -20.07 14.00 -10.53
C GLU A 81 -18.83 13.14 -10.74
N ILE A 82 -17.81 13.35 -9.90
CA ILE A 82 -16.68 12.45 -9.75
C ILE A 82 -16.62 12.08 -8.28
N THR A 83 -16.76 10.79 -7.99
CA THR A 83 -16.58 10.25 -6.65
C THR A 83 -15.24 9.52 -6.60
N ASP A 84 -14.28 10.04 -5.83
CA ASP A 84 -13.06 9.30 -5.48
C ASP A 84 -13.32 8.51 -4.19
N GLN A 85 -13.07 7.21 -4.20
CA GLN A 85 -13.18 6.41 -2.98
C GLN A 85 -12.07 6.83 -2.02
N ASN A 86 -12.45 7.35 -0.84
CA ASN A 86 -11.49 7.83 0.16
C ASN A 86 -10.67 6.70 0.84
N ILE A 87 -10.81 5.46 0.35
CA ILE A 87 -9.94 4.34 0.70
C ILE A 87 -8.60 4.64 0.03
N ARG A 88 -7.69 5.28 0.77
CA ARG A 88 -6.28 5.36 0.38
C ARG A 88 -5.84 3.92 0.14
N PRO A 89 -5.50 3.52 -1.10
CA PRO A 89 -5.00 2.18 -1.32
C PRO A 89 -3.73 2.07 -0.48
N ALA A 90 -3.78 1.29 0.59
CA ALA A 90 -2.56 0.91 1.26
C ALA A 90 -1.71 0.18 0.22
N PRO A 91 -0.38 0.37 0.20
CA PRO A 91 0.48 -0.47 -0.61
C PRO A 91 0.13 -1.93 -0.35
N MET A 92 -0.40 -2.61 -1.36
CA MET A 92 -0.76 -4.01 -1.25
C MET A 92 0.49 -4.82 -1.59
N PRO A 93 0.96 -5.71 -0.70
CA PRO A 93 2.04 -6.62 -1.06
C PRO A 93 1.57 -7.53 -2.21
N ILE A 94 2.30 -7.49 -3.31
CA ILE A 94 2.08 -8.42 -4.43
C ILE A 94 2.85 -9.69 -4.10
N ASN A 95 2.16 -10.83 -3.99
CA ASN A 95 2.82 -12.12 -3.82
C ASN A 95 3.67 -12.43 -5.07
N ALA A 96 4.90 -12.92 -4.90
CA ALA A 96 5.87 -13.12 -5.98
C ALA A 96 5.31 -13.81 -7.24
N LYS A 97 4.39 -14.78 -7.07
CA LYS A 97 3.73 -15.48 -8.18
C LYS A 97 2.85 -14.60 -9.09
N ALA A 98 2.42 -13.43 -8.62
CA ALA A 98 1.60 -12.49 -9.37
C ALA A 98 2.45 -11.44 -10.12
N PHE A 99 3.74 -11.29 -9.77
CA PHE A 99 4.64 -10.36 -10.46
C PHE A 99 5.14 -10.94 -11.80
N ASP A 100 5.45 -12.23 -11.83
CA ASP A 100 5.91 -12.91 -13.06
C ASP A 100 4.80 -13.06 -14.13
N ALA A 101 3.54 -12.74 -13.80
CA ALA A 101 2.38 -12.87 -14.67
C ALA A 101 1.89 -11.55 -15.29
N ALA A 102 2.56 -10.43 -15.01
CA ALA A 102 2.25 -9.09 -15.51
C ALA A 102 3.26 -8.64 -16.57
#